data_AF-H2ZUC4-F1
#
_entry.id   AF-H2ZUC4-F1
#
_cell.length_a   1.000
_cell.length_b   1.000
_cell.length_c   1.000
_cell.angle_alpha   90.00
_cell.angle_beta   90.00
_cell.angle_gamma   90.00
#
_symmetry.space_group_name_H-M   'P 1'
#
loop_
_entity.id
_entity.type
_entity.pdbx_description
1 polymer ?
#
loop_
_entity_poly.entity_id
_entity_poly.type
_entity_poly.pdbx_seq_one_letter_code
_entity_poly.pdbx_strand_id
1 'polypeptide(L)'
;TDIGDINQLCIWVGYVSSSFEVKEELLSVFPLLQRSKGSDILKNFLKSVEKFEQHLNVADFTHFSTLSAQEMNKDGHFESDRYVGFLCNLKEKFATRFIDFKNMKAAFDFLRDPFQLDLSRMLELAETLDFDRRTFEMELISVKAAQESSSCFGRSGNPTEMWQEIFSHSDYSDLHRLGAKLLLMFASTYLCEMTFSVMNLLKTKQRNRIVDMKMEAQLRIAVCQSFEPDFTHLVIERQAQISH
;
A
#
# COMPACT_ATOMS: atom_id res chain seq x y z
N THR A 1 -4.10 -22.66 -19.76
CA THR A 1 -5.35 -23.14 -19.14
C THR A 1 -5.75 -22.10 -18.15
N ASP A 2 -6.84 -21.38 -18.42
CA ASP A 2 -7.40 -20.42 -17.49
C ASP A 2 -7.95 -21.19 -16.29
N ILE A 3 -7.26 -21.11 -15.15
CA ILE A 3 -7.68 -21.77 -13.91
C ILE A 3 -8.65 -20.78 -13.25
N GLY A 4 -9.94 -21.12 -13.27
CA GLY A 4 -11.02 -20.27 -12.79
C GLY A 4 -10.79 -19.72 -11.38
N ASP A 5 -11.26 -18.48 -11.18
CA ASP A 5 -11.40 -17.76 -9.92
C ASP A 5 -10.13 -17.53 -9.08
N ILE A 6 -8.96 -17.52 -9.70
CA ILE A 6 -7.71 -17.09 -9.05
C ILE A 6 -7.28 -15.76 -9.68
N ASN A 7 -7.10 -14.73 -8.86
CA ASN A 7 -6.49 -13.46 -9.30
C ASN A 7 -5.13 -13.76 -9.92
N GLN A 8 -4.75 -13.10 -11.01
CA GLN A 8 -3.50 -13.37 -11.71
C GLN A 8 -2.71 -12.07 -11.96
N LEU A 9 -1.38 -12.17 -11.95
CA LEU A 9 -0.48 -11.16 -12.47
C LEU A 9 -0.13 -11.54 -13.91
N CYS A 10 -0.65 -10.78 -14.86
CA CYS A 10 -0.31 -10.91 -16.28
C CYS A 10 0.66 -9.78 -16.66
N ILE A 11 1.78 -10.13 -17.29
CA ILE A 11 2.76 -9.16 -17.80
C ILE A 11 2.65 -9.15 -19.31
N TRP A 12 2.29 -7.99 -19.85
CA TRP A 12 2.17 -7.74 -21.28
C TRP A 12 3.25 -6.76 -21.73
N VAL A 13 3.71 -6.92 -22.97
CA VAL A 13 4.50 -5.90 -23.67
C VAL A 13 3.67 -5.34 -24.81
N GLY A 14 3.56 -4.01 -24.84
CA GLY A 14 2.97 -3.28 -25.96
C GLY A 14 4.07 -2.78 -26.89
N TYR A 15 3.86 -2.92 -28.20
CA TYR A 15 4.78 -2.40 -29.21
C TYR A 15 4.01 -1.90 -30.44
N VAL A 16 4.67 -1.09 -31.26
CA VAL A 16 4.14 -0.61 -32.54
C VAL A 16 4.84 -1.36 -33.66
N SER A 17 4.06 -2.00 -34.54
CA SER A 17 4.59 -2.71 -35.70
C SER A 17 5.12 -1.74 -36.77
N SER A 18 5.85 -2.28 -37.75
CA SER A 18 6.25 -1.53 -38.94
C SER A 18 5.06 -1.02 -39.78
N SER A 19 3.87 -1.59 -39.58
CA SER A 19 2.60 -1.13 -40.18
C SER A 19 1.86 -0.09 -39.32
N PHE A 20 2.49 0.45 -38.27
CA PHE A 20 1.90 1.39 -37.31
C PHE A 20 0.70 0.83 -36.52
N GLU A 21 0.61 -0.49 -36.39
CA GLU A 21 -0.40 -1.13 -35.55
C GLU A 21 0.13 -1.28 -34.13
N VAL A 22 -0.68 -0.92 -33.14
CA VAL A 22 -0.40 -1.22 -31.73
C VAL A 22 -0.71 -2.69 -31.51
N LYS A 23 0.29 -3.44 -31.03
CA LYS A 23 0.19 -4.86 -30.71
C LYS A 23 0.59 -5.09 -29.26
N GLU A 24 -0.01 -6.12 -28.67
CA GLU A 24 0.29 -6.56 -27.31
C GLU A 24 0.67 -8.03 -27.34
N GLU A 25 1.70 -8.39 -26.58
CA GLU A 25 2.15 -9.76 -26.41
C GLU A 25 2.21 -10.09 -24.91
N LEU A 26 1.62 -11.21 -24.53
CA LEU A 26 1.66 -11.71 -23.17
C LEU A 26 3.00 -12.41 -22.92
N LEU A 27 3.80 -11.88 -22.00
CA LEU A 27 5.13 -12.43 -21.67
C LEU A 27 5.06 -13.51 -20.59
N SER A 28 4.18 -13.33 -19.60
CA SER A 28 4.07 -14.25 -18.47
C SER A 28 2.77 -14.07 -17.69
N VAL A 29 2.32 -15.15 -17.05
CA VAL A 29 1.17 -15.16 -16.13
C VAL A 29 1.57 -15.87 -14.84
N PHE A 30 1.23 -15.26 -13.70
CA PHE A 30 1.45 -15.84 -12.39
C PHE A 30 0.15 -15.85 -11.59
N PRO A 31 -0.19 -16.96 -10.91
CA PRO A 31 -1.30 -16.96 -9.97
C PRO A 31 -0.96 -16.06 -8.78
N LEU A 32 -1.89 -15.17 -8.42
CA LEU A 32 -1.86 -14.46 -7.15
C LEU A 32 -2.57 -15.34 -6.12
N LEU A 33 -1.83 -15.78 -5.09
CA LEU A 33 -2.41 -16.50 -3.96
C LEU A 33 -3.44 -15.61 -3.26
N GLN A 34 -4.43 -16.22 -2.58
CA GLN A 34 -5.60 -15.53 -1.99
C GLN A 34 -5.25 -14.27 -1.17
N ARG A 35 -4.09 -14.25 -0.51
CA ARG A 35 -3.50 -13.02 0.06
C ARG A 35 -2.18 -12.70 -0.65
N SER A 36 -2.26 -11.97 -1.75
CA SER A 36 -1.08 -11.36 -2.39
C SER A 36 -1.04 -9.88 -2.04
N LYS A 37 0.01 -9.44 -1.36
CA LYS A 37 0.20 -8.01 -1.05
C LYS A 37 0.79 -7.30 -2.26
N GLY A 38 0.61 -5.98 -2.34
CA GLY A 38 1.25 -5.16 -3.37
C GLY A 38 2.78 -5.35 -3.43
N SER A 39 3.42 -5.55 -2.27
CA SER A 39 4.85 -5.88 -2.19
C SER A 39 5.22 -7.20 -2.86
N ASP A 40 4.34 -8.20 -2.77
CA ASP A 40 4.54 -9.51 -3.37
C ASP A 40 4.39 -9.43 -4.90
N ILE A 41 3.40 -8.66 -5.37
CA ILE A 41 3.17 -8.37 -6.79
C ILE A 41 4.40 -7.66 -7.39
N LEU A 42 4.87 -6.59 -6.73
CA LEU A 42 6.06 -5.84 -7.16
C LEU A 42 7.31 -6.74 -7.21
N LYS A 43 7.52 -7.55 -6.17
CA LYS A 43 8.65 -8.48 -6.09
C LYS A 43 8.61 -9.51 -7.23
N ASN A 44 7.45 -10.09 -7.51
CA ASN A 44 7.29 -11.07 -8.58
C ASN A 44 7.48 -10.44 -9.97
N PHE A 45 6.95 -9.22 -10.17
CA PHE A 45 7.16 -8.46 -11.39
C PHE A 45 8.65 -8.20 -11.64
N LEU A 46 9.38 -7.67 -10.64
CA LEU A 46 10.82 -7.38 -10.77
C LEU A 46 11.66 -8.63 -11.05
N LYS A 47 11.34 -9.76 -10.43
CA LYS A 47 11.97 -11.05 -10.74
C LYS A 47 11.71 -11.51 -12.18
N SER A 48 10.50 -11.25 -12.69
CA SER A 48 10.16 -11.59 -14.08
C SER A 48 10.96 -10.74 -15.06
N VAL A 49 11.07 -9.43 -14.79
CA VAL A 49 11.91 -8.51 -15.56
C VAL A 49 13.39 -8.93 -15.55
N GLU A 50 13.91 -9.33 -14.39
CA GLU A 50 15.28 -9.87 -14.27
C GLU A 50 15.47 -11.15 -15.11
N LYS A 51 14.47 -12.04 -15.13
CA LYS A 51 14.51 -13.25 -15.94
C LYS A 51 14.49 -12.93 -17.43
N PHE A 52 13.67 -11.98 -17.86
CA PHE A 52 13.62 -11.51 -19.24
C PHE A 52 14.96 -10.91 -19.69
N GLU A 53 15.59 -10.12 -18.84
CA GLU A 53 16.92 -9.56 -19.09
C GLU A 53 17.98 -10.65 -19.29
N GLN A 54 18.01 -11.66 -18.40
CA GLN A 54 18.92 -12.81 -18.52
C GLN A 54 18.72 -13.56 -19.83
N HIS A 55 17.47 -13.77 -20.25
CA HIS A 55 17.15 -14.47 -21.49
C HIS A 55 17.60 -13.66 -22.72
N LEU A 56 17.32 -12.37 -22.76
CA LEU A 56 17.75 -11.49 -23.86
C LEU A 56 19.27 -11.39 -23.96
N ASN A 57 20.00 -11.42 -22.84
CA ASN A 57 21.47 -11.42 -22.84
C ASN A 57 22.09 -12.64 -23.55
N VAL A 58 21.40 -13.78 -23.56
CA VAL A 58 21.85 -15.01 -24.24
C VAL A 58 21.10 -15.28 -25.55
N ALA A 59 20.38 -14.28 -26.06
CA ALA A 59 19.51 -14.40 -27.23
C ALA A 59 18.48 -15.55 -27.13
N ASP A 60 18.00 -15.83 -25.91
CA ASP A 60 16.89 -16.74 -25.67
C ASP A 60 15.58 -15.95 -25.74
N PHE A 61 14.76 -16.27 -26.75
CA PHE A 61 13.48 -15.62 -27.00
C PHE A 61 12.28 -16.41 -26.49
N THR A 62 12.47 -17.36 -25.55
CA THR A 62 11.39 -18.21 -25.01
C THR A 62 10.15 -17.43 -24.56
N HIS A 63 10.34 -16.22 -24.02
CA HIS A 63 9.25 -15.33 -23.57
C HIS A 63 8.82 -14.28 -24.61
N PHE A 64 9.53 -14.15 -25.72
CA PHE A 64 9.36 -13.10 -26.72
C PHE A 64 9.17 -13.72 -28.11
N SER A 65 8.02 -14.35 -28.33
CA SER A 65 7.71 -15.06 -29.57
C SER A 65 7.69 -14.15 -30.79
N THR A 66 7.19 -12.91 -30.65
CA THR A 66 7.22 -11.93 -31.76
C THR A 66 8.65 -11.52 -32.08
N LEU A 67 9.46 -11.24 -31.05
CA LEU A 67 10.86 -10.85 -31.24
C LEU A 67 11.66 -11.98 -31.89
N SER A 68 11.45 -13.22 -31.44
CA SER A 68 12.02 -14.42 -32.07
C SER A 68 11.72 -14.46 -33.57
N ALA A 69 10.45 -14.29 -33.95
CA ALA A 69 10.04 -14.29 -35.35
C ALA A 69 10.66 -13.14 -36.16
N GLN A 70 10.91 -11.97 -35.54
CA GLN A 70 11.56 -10.85 -36.21
C GLN A 70 13.06 -11.08 -36.42
N GLU A 71 13.74 -11.67 -35.44
CA GLU A 71 15.19 -11.91 -35.51
C GLU A 71 15.53 -13.12 -36.39
N MET A 72 14.68 -14.15 -36.47
CA MET A 72 14.86 -15.26 -37.43
C MET A 72 14.82 -14.82 -38.90
N ASN A 73 14.26 -13.65 -39.20
CA ASN A 73 14.15 -13.09 -40.55
C ASN A 73 15.29 -12.11 -40.90
N LYS A 74 16.22 -11.87 -39.98
CA LYS A 74 17.39 -10.99 -40.20
C LYS A 74 18.67 -11.81 -40.22
N ASP A 75 19.46 -11.66 -41.27
CA ASP A 75 20.86 -12.09 -41.26
C ASP A 75 21.67 -11.09 -40.43
N GLY A 76 21.87 -11.37 -39.13
CA GLY A 76 22.60 -10.45 -38.24
C GLY A 76 22.73 -10.90 -36.80
N HIS A 77 23.60 -10.20 -36.06
CA HIS A 77 23.74 -10.34 -34.61
C HIS A 77 22.56 -9.63 -33.91
N PHE A 78 21.94 -10.32 -32.94
CA PHE A 78 20.89 -9.72 -32.10
C PHE A 78 21.49 -8.65 -31.18
N GLU A 79 21.04 -7.40 -31.34
CA GLU A 79 21.48 -6.27 -30.51
C GLU A 79 20.70 -6.25 -29.17
N SER A 80 21.13 -7.09 -28.23
CA SER A 80 20.46 -7.26 -26.92
C SER A 80 20.53 -6.00 -26.05
N ASP A 81 21.60 -5.19 -26.17
CA ASP A 81 21.91 -4.05 -25.32
C ASP A 81 20.76 -3.05 -25.20
N ARG A 82 20.05 -2.78 -26.31
CA ARG A 82 18.92 -1.85 -26.30
C ARG A 82 17.77 -2.33 -25.40
N TYR A 83 17.42 -3.62 -25.49
CA TYR A 83 16.31 -4.20 -24.74
C TYR A 83 16.68 -4.40 -23.27
N VAL A 84 17.89 -4.90 -23.02
CA VAL A 84 18.45 -5.07 -21.68
C VAL A 84 18.55 -3.72 -20.99
N GLY A 85 19.04 -2.68 -21.67
CA GLY A 85 19.09 -1.31 -21.15
C GLY A 85 17.70 -0.76 -20.78
N PHE A 86 16.68 -1.04 -21.58
CA PHE A 86 15.30 -0.68 -21.24
C PHE A 86 14.81 -1.39 -19.97
N LEU A 87 15.03 -2.71 -19.85
CA LEU A 87 14.61 -3.48 -18.67
C LEU A 87 15.38 -3.05 -17.41
N CYS A 88 16.67 -2.73 -17.53
CA CYS A 88 17.48 -2.14 -16.45
C CYS A 88 16.88 -0.81 -15.97
N ASN A 89 16.59 0.11 -16.90
CA ASN A 89 15.97 1.40 -16.56
C ASN A 89 14.59 1.22 -15.91
N LEU A 90 13.81 0.24 -16.38
CA LEU A 90 12.52 -0.09 -15.79
C LEU A 90 12.67 -0.53 -14.33
N LYS A 91 13.59 -1.45 -14.04
CA LYS A 91 13.87 -1.89 -12.66
C LYS A 91 14.29 -0.74 -11.76
N GLU A 92 15.16 0.14 -12.24
CA GLU A 92 15.60 1.32 -11.49
C GLU A 92 14.43 2.25 -11.17
N LYS A 93 13.60 2.57 -12.17
CA LYS A 93 12.40 3.41 -11.96
C LYS A 93 11.46 2.83 -10.91
N PHE A 94 11.23 1.51 -10.92
CA PHE A 94 10.45 0.85 -9.88
C PHE A 94 11.15 0.92 -8.51
N ALA A 95 12.46 0.72 -8.45
CA ALA A 95 13.23 0.81 -7.20
C ALA A 95 13.16 2.23 -6.60
N THR A 96 13.28 3.28 -7.42
CA THR A 96 13.12 4.67 -7.00
C THR A 96 11.68 4.98 -6.59
N ARG A 97 10.69 4.56 -7.39
CA ARG A 97 9.27 4.86 -7.16
C ARG A 97 8.73 4.32 -5.84
N PHE A 98 9.30 3.21 -5.35
CA PHE A 98 8.90 2.54 -4.13
C PHE A 98 9.98 2.60 -3.03
N ILE A 99 10.91 3.54 -3.12
CA ILE A 99 12.00 3.70 -2.13
C ILE A 99 11.46 3.95 -0.72
N ASP A 100 10.37 4.72 -0.61
CA ASP A 100 9.76 5.06 0.69
C ASP A 100 9.31 3.83 1.47
N PHE A 101 8.86 2.76 0.80
CA PHE A 101 8.50 1.51 1.47
C PHE A 101 9.71 0.79 2.06
N LYS A 102 10.90 0.97 1.47
CA LYS A 102 12.15 0.46 2.07
C LYS A 102 12.53 1.31 3.28
N ASN A 103 12.47 2.63 3.14
CA ASN A 103 12.83 3.57 4.22
C ASN A 103 11.90 3.44 5.43
N MET A 104 10.61 3.24 5.20
CA MET A 104 9.60 3.07 6.26
C MET A 104 9.52 1.64 6.80
N LYS A 105 10.33 0.70 6.30
CA LYS A 105 10.21 -0.71 6.68
C LYS A 105 10.45 -0.92 8.18
N ALA A 106 11.44 -0.24 8.75
CA ALA A 106 11.71 -0.31 10.18
C ALA A 106 10.50 0.14 11.01
N ALA A 107 9.80 1.18 10.56
CA ALA A 107 8.55 1.68 11.17
C ALA A 107 7.40 0.67 11.06
N PHE A 108 7.26 -0.01 9.93
CA PHE A 108 6.22 -1.01 9.75
C PHE A 108 6.44 -2.26 10.58
N ASP A 109 7.67 -2.79 10.65
CA ASP A 109 7.89 -3.95 11.52
C ASP A 109 7.86 -3.55 13.01
N PHE A 110 8.17 -2.30 13.38
CA PHE A 110 7.93 -1.76 14.73
C PHE A 110 6.44 -1.69 15.07
N LEU A 111 5.60 -1.21 14.15
CA LEU A 111 4.16 -1.16 14.36
C LEU A 111 3.56 -2.57 14.52
N ARG A 112 4.17 -3.57 13.88
CA ARG A 112 3.75 -4.96 14.04
C ARG A 112 4.19 -5.54 15.38
N ASP A 113 5.45 -5.33 15.73
CA ASP A 113 6.08 -5.86 16.94
C ASP A 113 7.20 -4.92 17.38
N PRO A 114 6.95 -4.04 18.38
CA PRO A 114 7.93 -3.07 18.83
C PRO A 114 9.10 -3.75 19.57
N PHE A 115 8.95 -4.98 20.04
CA PHE A 115 9.95 -5.68 20.86
C PHE A 115 11.00 -6.45 20.04
N GLN A 116 10.81 -6.55 18.72
CA GLN A 116 11.77 -7.12 17.77
C GLN A 116 12.67 -6.06 17.11
N LEU A 117 12.73 -4.86 17.69
CA LEU A 117 13.59 -3.79 17.20
C LEU A 117 15.05 -4.04 17.62
N ASP A 118 15.95 -4.14 16.65
CA ASP A 118 17.39 -4.15 16.90
C ASP A 118 17.99 -2.74 16.81
N LEU A 119 19.28 -2.62 17.13
CA LEU A 119 20.00 -1.34 17.12
C LEU A 119 19.98 -0.65 15.76
N SER A 120 20.12 -1.42 14.67
CA SER A 120 20.15 -0.91 13.31
C SER A 120 18.79 -0.34 12.91
N ARG A 121 17.71 -1.08 13.16
CA ARG A 121 16.34 -0.64 12.86
C ARG A 121 15.91 0.54 13.71
N MET A 122 16.43 0.65 14.92
CA MET A 122 16.18 1.80 15.79
C MET A 122 16.89 3.07 15.29
N LEU A 123 18.10 2.94 14.76
CA LEU A 123 18.80 4.02 14.08
C LEU A 123 18.02 4.48 12.83
N GLU A 124 17.61 3.54 11.98
CA GLU A 124 16.79 3.82 10.80
C GLU A 124 15.47 4.53 11.16
N LEU A 125 14.82 4.08 12.24
CA LEU A 125 13.61 4.70 12.77
C LEU A 125 13.85 6.15 13.22
N ALA A 126 14.93 6.40 13.96
CA ALA A 126 15.26 7.74 14.44
C ALA A 126 15.66 8.69 13.31
N GLU A 127 16.25 8.19 12.23
CA GLU A 127 16.51 8.99 11.02
C GLU A 127 15.21 9.33 10.28
N THR A 128 14.26 8.39 10.26
CA THR A 128 13.00 8.53 9.53
C THR A 128 11.96 9.34 10.31
N LEU A 129 11.98 9.24 11.63
CA LEU A 129 10.99 9.80 12.54
C LEU A 129 11.69 10.59 13.65
N ASP A 130 11.28 11.84 13.81
CA ASP A 130 11.85 12.73 14.82
C ASP A 130 11.36 12.39 16.25
N PHE A 131 12.21 11.70 17.02
CA PHE A 131 11.99 11.36 18.44
C PHE A 131 13.29 11.26 19.25
N ASP A 132 13.20 11.45 20.57
CA ASP A 132 14.35 11.25 21.46
C ASP A 132 14.58 9.75 21.68
N ARG A 133 15.64 9.24 21.05
CA ARG A 133 16.01 7.83 21.09
C ARG A 133 16.25 7.31 22.50
N ARG A 134 16.84 8.12 23.39
CA ARG A 134 17.16 7.67 24.76
C ARG A 134 15.90 7.36 25.54
N THR A 135 14.97 8.31 25.58
CA THR A 135 13.71 8.17 26.33
C THR A 135 12.88 7.04 25.74
N PHE A 136 12.80 6.97 24.41
CA PHE A 136 12.11 5.89 23.71
C PHE A 136 12.67 4.49 24.01
N GLU A 137 14.01 4.32 23.99
CA GLU A 137 14.66 3.04 24.34
C GLU A 137 14.28 2.59 25.76
N MET A 138 14.28 3.51 26.72
CA MET A 138 13.95 3.21 28.11
C MET A 138 12.47 2.86 28.28
N GLU A 139 11.56 3.59 27.61
CA GLU A 139 10.14 3.26 27.58
C GLU A 139 9.93 1.84 27.01
N LEU A 140 10.56 1.50 25.88
CA LEU A 140 10.45 0.18 25.26
C LEU A 140 10.93 -0.96 26.18
N ILE A 141 12.05 -0.76 26.88
CA ILE A 141 12.57 -1.72 27.87
C ILE A 141 11.57 -1.89 29.02
N SER A 142 11.00 -0.80 29.52
CA SER A 142 10.04 -0.84 30.63
C SER A 142 8.75 -1.58 30.25
N VAL A 143 8.21 -1.34 29.04
CA VAL A 143 7.05 -2.06 28.52
C VAL A 143 7.36 -3.56 28.38
N LYS A 144 8.54 -3.90 27.85
CA LYS A 144 8.95 -5.31 27.69
C LYS A 144 9.09 -6.01 29.05
N ALA A 145 9.69 -5.35 30.04
CA ALA A 145 9.80 -5.90 31.39
C ALA A 145 8.42 -6.08 32.06
N ALA A 146 7.50 -5.13 31.86
CA ALA A 146 6.11 -5.25 32.31
C ALA A 146 5.39 -6.41 31.61
N GLN A 147 5.63 -6.61 30.31
CA GLN A 147 5.06 -7.70 29.51
C GLN A 147 5.54 -9.08 29.96
N GLU A 148 6.80 -9.19 30.39
CA GLU A 148 7.36 -10.44 30.91
C GLU A 148 6.91 -10.72 32.36
N SER A 149 6.69 -9.67 33.16
CA SER A 149 6.36 -9.77 34.59
C SER A 149 4.86 -9.89 34.88
N SER A 150 4.02 -9.31 34.03
CA SER A 150 2.57 -9.34 34.16
C SER A 150 1.98 -10.23 33.07
N SER A 151 1.02 -11.08 33.40
CA SER A 151 0.22 -11.79 32.39
C SER A 151 -0.73 -10.86 31.61
N CYS A 152 -0.58 -9.53 31.76
CA CYS A 152 -1.50 -8.51 31.25
C CYS A 152 -1.23 -8.21 29.78
N PHE A 153 0.04 -8.04 29.37
CA PHE A 153 0.35 -7.88 27.95
C PHE A 153 0.13 -9.19 27.23
N GLY A 154 -1.06 -9.29 26.64
CA GLY A 154 -1.54 -10.47 25.97
C GLY A 154 -0.45 -11.01 25.06
N ARG A 155 -0.07 -12.27 25.25
CA ARG A 155 0.67 -13.06 24.25
C ARG A 155 -0.10 -13.21 22.94
N SER A 156 -1.24 -12.52 22.78
CA SER A 156 -1.94 -12.50 21.52
C SER A 156 -0.99 -11.85 20.52
N GLY A 157 -0.63 -12.58 19.48
CA GLY A 157 0.12 -12.03 18.35
C GLY A 157 -0.70 -11.02 17.55
N ASN A 158 -1.66 -10.32 18.18
CA ASN A 158 -2.54 -9.33 17.59
C ASN A 158 -1.99 -7.93 17.91
N PRO A 159 -1.44 -7.21 16.91
CA PRO A 159 -0.90 -5.87 17.11
C PRO A 159 -1.94 -4.90 17.70
N THR A 160 -3.23 -5.06 17.41
CA THR A 160 -4.28 -4.14 17.88
C THR A 160 -4.43 -4.18 19.40
N GLU A 161 -4.52 -5.37 19.99
CA GLU A 161 -4.66 -5.54 21.44
C GLU A 161 -3.42 -5.02 22.17
N MET A 162 -2.24 -5.35 21.63
CA MET A 162 -0.96 -4.86 22.14
C MET A 162 -0.92 -3.32 22.17
N TRP A 163 -1.25 -2.65 21.06
CA TRP A 163 -1.23 -1.19 21.02
C TRP A 163 -2.28 -0.58 21.96
N GLN A 164 -3.48 -1.16 22.07
CA GLN A 164 -4.51 -0.69 23.02
C GLN A 164 -4.02 -0.72 24.47
N GLU A 165 -3.26 -1.75 24.84
CA GLU A 165 -2.70 -1.87 26.17
C GLU A 165 -1.50 -0.96 26.40
N ILE A 166 -0.64 -0.77 25.40
CA ILE A 166 0.41 0.25 25.47
C ILE A 166 -0.22 1.63 25.71
N PHE A 167 -1.28 1.97 24.97
CA PHE A 167 -1.98 3.24 25.09
C PHE A 167 -2.75 3.43 26.41
N SER A 168 -3.08 2.36 27.14
CA SER A 168 -3.77 2.48 28.44
C SER A 168 -2.84 2.91 29.58
N HIS A 169 -1.52 2.83 29.39
CA HIS A 169 -0.51 3.21 30.37
C HIS A 169 0.08 4.58 30.04
N SER A 170 -0.10 5.57 30.91
CA SER A 170 0.33 6.96 30.69
C SER A 170 1.84 7.19 30.72
N ASP A 171 2.61 6.21 31.18
CA ASP A 171 4.05 6.35 31.45
C ASP A 171 4.91 6.33 30.16
N TYR A 172 4.32 6.03 29.01
CA TYR A 172 5.03 5.77 27.74
C TYR A 172 4.74 6.83 26.68
N SER A 173 5.04 8.10 26.99
CA SER A 173 4.64 9.25 26.19
C SER A 173 5.25 9.29 24.78
N ASP A 174 6.52 8.93 24.62
CA ASP A 174 7.18 8.92 23.31
C ASP A 174 6.73 7.72 22.47
N LEU A 175 6.57 6.56 23.10
CA LEU A 175 6.04 5.36 22.48
C LEU A 175 4.60 5.57 21.99
N HIS A 176 3.76 6.25 22.78
CA HIS A 176 2.41 6.64 22.40
C HIS A 176 2.44 7.56 21.19
N ARG A 177 3.26 8.62 21.27
CA ARG A 177 3.38 9.60 20.20
C ARG A 177 3.81 8.94 18.88
N LEU A 178 4.78 8.04 18.93
CA LEU A 178 5.29 7.33 17.76
C LEU A 178 4.27 6.35 17.19
N GLY A 179 3.69 5.50 18.05
CA GLY A 179 2.64 4.56 17.66
C GLY A 179 1.44 5.25 17.02
N ALA A 180 0.96 6.35 17.63
CA ALA A 180 -0.16 7.13 17.12
C ALA A 180 0.16 7.77 15.75
N LYS A 181 1.34 8.39 15.61
CA LYS A 181 1.79 8.95 14.31
C LYS A 181 1.77 7.88 13.22
N LEU A 182 2.26 6.68 13.50
CA LEU A 182 2.31 5.60 12.52
C LEU A 182 0.93 5.04 12.18
N LEU A 183 0.07 4.83 13.17
CA LEU A 183 -1.31 4.37 12.97
C LEU A 183 -2.15 5.38 12.17
N LEU A 184 -1.95 6.67 12.41
CA LEU A 184 -2.66 7.75 11.72
C LEU A 184 -2.37 7.81 10.23
N MET A 185 -1.17 7.41 9.78
CA MET A 185 -0.86 7.35 8.34
C MET A 185 -1.86 6.43 7.62
N PHE A 186 -2.12 5.24 8.16
CA PHE A 186 -3.04 4.26 7.56
C PHE A 186 -4.51 4.69 7.67
N ALA A 187 -4.88 5.28 8.80
CA ALA A 187 -6.23 5.80 9.00
C ALA A 187 -6.55 6.90 7.97
N SER A 188 -5.60 7.80 7.70
CA SER A 188 -5.77 8.88 6.73
C SER A 188 -5.97 8.36 5.30
N THR A 189 -5.17 7.38 4.86
CA THR A 189 -5.32 6.78 3.52
C THR A 189 -6.66 6.08 3.38
N TYR A 190 -7.06 5.30 4.39
CA TYR A 190 -8.35 4.62 4.39
C TYR A 190 -9.51 5.63 4.34
N LEU A 191 -9.46 6.68 5.16
CA LEU A 191 -10.48 7.74 5.15
C LEU A 191 -10.54 8.44 3.80
N CYS A 192 -9.41 8.72 3.16
CA CYS A 192 -9.38 9.29 1.81
C CYS A 192 -10.03 8.36 0.77
N GLU A 193 -9.64 7.09 0.73
CA GLU A 193 -10.21 6.10 -0.19
C GLU A 193 -11.72 5.93 0.01
N MET A 194 -12.15 5.81 1.27
CA MET A 194 -13.57 5.75 1.62
C MET A 194 -14.30 7.03 1.19
N THR A 195 -13.72 8.20 1.44
CA THR A 195 -14.30 9.49 1.03
C THR A 195 -14.47 9.58 -0.48
N PHE A 196 -13.47 9.17 -1.28
CA PHE A 196 -13.58 9.14 -2.74
C PHE A 196 -14.63 8.14 -3.24
N SER A 197 -14.71 6.96 -2.61
CA SER A 197 -15.74 5.96 -2.94
C SER A 197 -17.15 6.50 -2.69
N VAL A 198 -17.38 7.10 -1.51
CA VAL A 198 -18.64 7.76 -1.16
C VAL A 198 -18.93 8.93 -2.12
N MET A 199 -17.92 9.72 -2.45
CA MET A 199 -18.05 10.83 -3.40
C MET A 199 -18.53 10.36 -4.76
N ASN A 200 -17.97 9.27 -5.29
CA ASN A 200 -18.40 8.68 -6.54
C ASN A 200 -19.86 8.21 -6.47
N LEU A 201 -20.27 7.55 -5.38
CA LEU A 201 -21.65 7.13 -5.17
C LEU A 201 -22.63 8.31 -5.15
N LEU A 202 -22.32 9.36 -4.37
CA LEU A 202 -23.14 10.57 -4.24
C LEU A 202 -23.27 11.32 -5.58
N LYS A 203 -22.15 11.51 -6.31
CA LYS A 203 -22.16 12.13 -7.65
C LYS A 203 -22.99 11.33 -8.65
N THR A 204 -22.93 10.00 -8.59
CA THR A 204 -23.68 9.12 -9.50
C THR A 204 -25.19 9.18 -9.23
N LYS A 205 -25.60 9.31 -7.96
CA LYS A 205 -27.01 9.41 -7.55
C LYS A 205 -27.64 10.80 -7.76
N GLN A 206 -26.87 11.88 -7.58
CA GLN A 206 -27.38 13.26 -7.58
C GLN A 206 -27.07 14.06 -8.86
N ARG A 207 -26.85 13.39 -9.99
CA ARG A 207 -26.37 13.97 -11.26
C ARG A 207 -27.16 15.17 -11.81
N ASN A 208 -28.37 15.45 -11.29
CA ASN A 208 -29.23 16.55 -11.74
C ASN A 208 -29.31 17.74 -10.75
N ARG A 209 -28.63 17.74 -9.60
CA ARG A 209 -28.96 18.72 -8.53
C ARG A 209 -27.87 18.94 -7.47
N ILE A 210 -26.67 19.41 -7.80
CA ILE A 210 -25.67 19.78 -6.76
C ILE A 210 -25.07 21.18 -6.96
N VAL A 211 -25.04 21.92 -5.85
CA VAL A 211 -24.17 23.07 -5.53
C VAL A 211 -23.15 22.58 -4.50
N ASP A 212 -21.87 22.91 -4.64
CA ASP A 212 -20.72 22.28 -3.93
C ASP A 212 -20.86 22.17 -2.40
N MET A 213 -21.50 23.15 -1.75
CA MET A 213 -21.67 23.19 -0.29
C MET A 213 -22.50 22.01 0.27
N LYS A 214 -23.42 21.43 -0.54
CA LYS A 214 -24.22 20.26 -0.12
C LYS A 214 -23.41 18.95 -0.15
N MET A 215 -22.41 18.87 -1.02
CA MET A 215 -21.60 17.67 -1.20
C MET A 215 -20.65 17.46 -0.02
N GLU A 216 -20.00 18.54 0.44
CA GLU A 216 -19.10 18.49 1.59
C GLU A 216 -19.82 17.99 2.86
N ALA A 217 -21.00 18.57 3.15
CA ALA A 217 -21.80 18.17 4.31
C ALA A 217 -22.22 16.69 4.24
N GLN A 218 -22.65 16.22 3.05
CA GLN A 218 -23.02 14.82 2.85
C GLN A 218 -21.82 13.87 3.01
N LEU A 219 -20.65 14.27 2.52
CA LEU A 219 -19.41 13.49 2.67
C LEU A 219 -19.01 13.39 4.14
N ARG A 220 -19.04 14.50 4.89
CA ARG A 220 -18.73 14.51 6.32
C ARG A 220 -19.64 13.56 7.10
N ILE A 221 -20.94 13.60 6.87
CA ILE A 221 -21.91 12.71 7.53
C ILE A 221 -21.66 11.24 7.16
N ALA A 222 -21.39 10.95 5.89
CA ALA A 222 -21.22 9.58 5.42
C ALA A 222 -19.88 8.94 5.84
N VAL A 223 -18.84 9.76 6.06
CA VAL A 223 -17.48 9.29 6.40
C VAL A 223 -17.24 9.26 7.91
N CYS A 224 -17.86 10.15 8.69
CA CYS A 224 -17.77 10.12 10.15
C CYS A 224 -18.64 9.00 10.72
N GLN A 225 -18.01 7.90 11.15
CA GLN A 225 -18.70 6.81 11.86
C GLN A 225 -19.18 7.19 13.28
N SER A 226 -18.69 8.31 13.82
CA SER A 226 -19.00 8.80 15.17
C SER A 226 -19.92 10.03 15.19
N PHE A 227 -20.46 10.45 14.04
CA PHE A 227 -21.38 11.58 14.00
C PHE A 227 -22.80 11.11 14.36
N GLU A 228 -23.16 11.25 15.64
CA GLU A 228 -24.55 11.11 16.07
C GLU A 228 -25.26 12.47 15.96
N PRO A 229 -26.32 12.60 15.15
CA PRO A 229 -27.10 13.82 15.11
C PRO A 229 -27.73 14.06 16.48
N ASP A 230 -27.59 15.28 17.03
CA ASP A 230 -28.35 15.66 18.21
C ASP A 230 -29.81 15.88 17.82
N PHE A 231 -30.56 14.77 17.79
CA PHE A 231 -31.98 14.77 17.48
C PHE A 231 -32.78 15.62 18.47
N THR A 232 -32.33 15.70 19.71
CA THR A 232 -32.94 16.53 20.77
C THR A 232 -32.92 18.00 20.37
N HIS A 233 -31.74 18.50 19.98
CA HIS A 233 -31.60 19.88 19.51
C HIS A 233 -32.39 20.14 18.22
N LEU A 234 -32.33 19.23 17.25
CA LEU A 234 -33.03 19.36 15.97
C LEU A 234 -34.57 19.36 16.12
N VAL A 235 -35.10 18.61 17.09
CA VAL A 235 -36.53 18.58 17.41
C VAL A 235 -36.96 19.87 18.09
N ILE A 236 -36.13 20.44 18.96
CA ILE A 236 -36.40 21.73 19.63
C ILE A 236 -36.39 22.89 18.62
N GLU A 237 -35.46 22.90 17.67
CA GLU A 237 -35.36 23.95 16.64
C GLU A 237 -36.39 23.81 15.51
N ARG A 238 -37.03 22.64 15.37
CA ARG A 238 -38.02 22.44 14.30
C ARG A 238 -39.32 23.17 14.61
N GLN A 239 -39.57 24.25 13.87
CA GLN A 239 -40.88 24.91 13.87
C GLN A 239 -41.91 24.01 13.17
N ALA A 240 -42.81 23.41 13.96
CA ALA A 240 -43.90 22.60 13.44
C ALA A 240 -44.82 23.47 12.56
N GLN A 241 -44.82 23.21 11.25
CA GLN A 241 -45.80 23.81 10.36
C GLN A 241 -47.13 23.08 10.58
N ILE A 242 -48.06 23.78 11.23
CA ILE A 242 -49.42 23.29 11.42
C ILE A 242 -50.07 23.29 10.03
N SER A 243 -50.52 22.12 9.58
CA SER A 243 -51.26 22.00 8.32
C SER A 243 -52.56 22.79 8.42
N HIS A 244 -52.82 23.66 7.44
CA HIS A 244 -54.09 24.36 7.26
C HIS A 244 -55.21 23.43 6.81
#